data_AF-A0A7J4FJX1-F1
#
_entry.id   AF-A0A7J4FJX1-F1
#
_cell.length_a   1.000
_cell.length_b   1.000
_cell.length_c   1.000
_cell.angle_alpha   90.00
_cell.angle_beta   90.00
_cell.angle_gamma   90.00
#
_symmetry.space_group_name_H-M   'P 1'
#
loop_
_entity.id
_entity.type
_entity.pdbx_description
1 polymer ?
#
loop_
_entity_poly.entity_id
_entity_poly.type
_entity_poly.pdbx_seq_one_letter_code
_entity_poly.pdbx_strand_id
1 'polypeptide(L)'
;MTVLRCIRCSNTFEPYHPNYKCPRCGGLLEYEIDYENLKEEEFSGKFHFWRYRKFMPEIRNIATLGEGGTPLHRAERLAGRLKVRNVYLKDETRNPTNSFRDRSAALMVSNAMDIDYQAVVCATNGNLGASLAAYCA
;
A
#
# COMPACT_ATOMS: atom_id res chain seq x y z
N MET A 1 -5.21 -9.49 14.68
CA MET A 1 -6.13 -9.79 13.56
C MET A 1 -6.48 -8.50 12.84
N THR A 2 -6.48 -8.47 11.50
CA THR A 2 -6.85 -7.26 10.73
C THR A 2 -8.36 -7.25 10.48
N VAL A 3 -9.06 -6.21 10.95
CA VAL A 3 -10.53 -6.06 10.75
C VAL A 3 -10.84 -4.79 9.97
N LEU A 4 -12.02 -4.72 9.34
CA LEU A 4 -12.52 -3.47 8.75
C LEU A 4 -13.37 -2.73 9.79
N ARG A 5 -12.96 -1.53 10.19
CA ARG A 5 -13.70 -0.69 11.13
C ARG A 5 -14.34 0.49 10.41
N CYS A 6 -15.60 0.75 10.70
CA CYS A 6 -16.29 1.93 10.17
C CYS A 6 -15.86 3.19 10.92
N ILE A 7 -15.36 4.19 10.18
CA ILE A 7 -14.92 5.47 10.75
C ILE A 7 -16.05 6.30 11.39
N ARG A 8 -17.31 5.96 11.09
CA ARG A 8 -18.48 6.71 11.59
C ARG A 8 -19.19 6.03 12.75
N CYS A 9 -19.47 4.73 12.63
CA CYS A 9 -20.26 4.01 13.64
C CYS A 9 -19.45 2.96 14.43
N SER A 10 -18.13 2.87 14.21
CA SER A 10 -17.22 1.93 14.88
C SER A 10 -17.51 0.43 14.76
N ASN A 11 -18.58 0.03 14.06
CA ASN A 11 -18.82 -1.39 13.77
C ASN A 11 -17.63 -1.99 13.02
N THR A 12 -17.28 -3.21 13.40
CA THR A 12 -16.22 -4.01 12.80
C THR A 12 -16.81 -5.07 11.88
N PHE A 13 -16.05 -5.43 10.85
CA PHE A 13 -16.42 -6.41 9.84
C PHE A 13 -15.19 -7.24 9.47
N GLU A 14 -15.44 -8.44 8.96
CA GLU A 14 -14.39 -9.26 8.36
C GLU A 14 -13.77 -8.51 7.16
N PRO A 15 -12.45 -8.63 6.94
CA PRO A 15 -11.76 -7.92 5.87
C PRO A 15 -12.10 -8.43 4.46
N TYR A 16 -12.72 -9.61 4.35
CA TYR A 16 -13.10 -10.24 3.10
C TYR A 16 -14.59 -10.65 3.05
N HIS A 17 -15.29 -10.47 1.92
CA HIS A 17 -14.83 -9.77 0.72
C HIS A 17 -14.65 -8.25 0.98
N PRO A 18 -13.61 -7.62 0.42
CA PRO A 18 -13.28 -6.23 0.72
C PRO A 18 -14.44 -5.32 0.30
N ASN A 19 -14.97 -4.58 1.27
CA ASN A 19 -15.99 -3.57 1.06
C ASN A 19 -15.50 -2.25 1.65
N TYR A 20 -15.59 -1.17 0.88
CA TYR A 20 -15.18 0.15 1.34
C TYR A 20 -16.32 0.90 2.06
N LYS A 21 -17.56 0.40 1.99
CA LYS A 21 -18.75 0.98 2.61
C LYS A 21 -19.30 0.09 3.71
N CYS A 22 -19.54 0.70 4.87
CA CYS A 22 -20.16 0.06 6.02
C CYS A 22 -21.62 -0.31 5.71
N PRO A 23 -22.03 -1.58 5.81
CA PRO A 23 -23.39 -2.01 5.49
C PRO A 23 -24.44 -1.50 6.49
N ARG A 24 -24.01 -1.02 7.66
CA ARG A 24 -24.91 -0.55 8.72
C ARG A 24 -25.31 0.91 8.59
N CYS A 25 -24.41 1.75 8.07
CA CYS A 25 -24.69 3.18 7.97
C CYS A 25 -24.30 3.79 6.61
N GLY A 26 -23.40 3.16 5.84
CA GLY A 26 -22.86 3.69 4.58
C GLY A 26 -21.61 4.55 4.70
N GLY A 27 -21.00 4.64 5.90
CA GLY A 27 -19.70 5.31 6.09
C GLY A 27 -18.54 4.49 5.51
N LEU A 28 -17.34 5.08 5.43
CA LEU A 28 -16.16 4.36 4.94
C LEU A 28 -15.66 3.32 5.96
N LEU A 29 -15.11 2.23 5.44
CA LEU A 29 -14.41 1.20 6.19
C LEU A 29 -12.90 1.39 6.03
N GLU A 30 -12.17 1.23 7.13
CA GLU A 30 -10.70 1.27 7.17
C GLU A 30 -10.16 0.00 7.81
N TYR A 31 -8.96 -0.43 7.40
CA TYR A 31 -8.29 -1.54 8.06
C TYR A 31 -7.77 -1.11 9.43
N GLU A 32 -8.23 -1.79 10.47
CA GLU A 32 -7.65 -1.72 11.80
C GLU A 32 -6.65 -2.87 11.97
N ILE A 33 -5.40 -2.52 12.24
CA ILE A 33 -4.30 -3.46 12.44
C ILE A 33 -4.08 -3.63 13.93
N ASP A 34 -4.04 -4.89 14.35
CA ASP A 34 -3.71 -5.28 15.71
C ASP A 34 -2.20 -5.28 15.92
N TYR A 35 -1.67 -4.13 16.34
CA TYR A 35 -0.24 -3.93 16.56
C TYR A 35 0.31 -4.75 17.73
N GLU A 36 -0.51 -5.16 18.70
CA GLU A 36 -0.06 -5.98 19.84
C GLU A 36 0.50 -7.31 19.36
N ASN A 37 -0.15 -7.91 18.37
CA ASN A 37 0.28 -9.15 17.72
C ASN A 37 1.45 -8.97 16.72
N LEU A 38 1.93 -7.74 16.51
CA LEU A 38 3.02 -7.42 15.58
C LEU A 38 4.25 -6.81 16.28
N LYS A 39 4.24 -6.70 17.62
CA LYS A 39 5.33 -6.07 18.39
C LYS A 39 6.68 -6.75 18.23
N GLU A 40 6.68 -8.07 18.10
CA GLU A 40 7.90 -8.88 17.97
C GLU A 40 8.28 -9.13 16.51
N GLU A 41 7.58 -8.50 15.56
CA GLU A 41 7.83 -8.77 14.15
C GLU A 41 9.11 -8.10 13.67
N GLU A 42 10.10 -8.93 13.33
CA GLU A 42 11.30 -8.46 12.64
C GLU A 42 11.07 -8.37 11.13
N PHE A 43 11.32 -7.19 10.58
CA PHE A 43 11.33 -6.99 9.13
C PHE A 43 12.55 -7.69 8.52
N SER A 44 12.46 -8.97 8.17
CA SER A 44 13.55 -9.71 7.52
C SER A 44 13.42 -9.69 5.99
N GLY A 45 14.50 -10.03 5.28
CA GLY A 45 14.50 -10.18 3.82
C GLY A 45 14.86 -8.90 3.03
N LYS A 46 14.68 -8.97 1.71
CA LYS A 46 15.01 -7.87 0.78
C LYS A 46 14.20 -6.62 1.15
N PHE A 47 14.81 -5.44 1.01
CA PHE A 47 14.13 -4.19 1.31
C PHE A 47 13.23 -3.78 0.14
N HIS A 48 12.00 -4.28 0.11
CA HIS A 48 10.95 -3.93 -0.86
C HIS A 48 9.58 -3.86 -0.17
N PHE A 49 8.51 -3.57 -0.90
CA PHE A 49 7.17 -3.33 -0.38
C PHE A 49 6.62 -4.53 0.43
N TRP A 50 6.76 -5.75 -0.10
CA TRP A 50 6.27 -6.97 0.55
C TRP A 50 7.03 -7.40 1.82
N ARG A 51 8.16 -6.76 2.15
CA ARG A 51 8.81 -6.91 3.47
C ARG A 51 7.84 -6.58 4.63
N TYR A 52 6.82 -5.76 4.35
CA TYR A 52 5.84 -5.29 5.31
C TYR A 52 4.50 -6.04 5.26
N ARG A 53 4.42 -7.20 4.59
CA ARG A 53 3.15 -7.93 4.34
C ARG A 53 2.32 -8.23 5.60
N LYS A 54 2.95 -8.40 6.77
CA LYS A 54 2.22 -8.68 8.02
C LYS A 54 1.43 -7.47 8.55
N PHE A 55 1.72 -6.27 8.05
CA PHE A 55 1.00 -5.03 8.35
C PHE A 55 -0.04 -4.69 7.27
N MET A 56 -0.37 -5.65 6.40
CA MET A 56 -1.31 -5.49 5.29
C MET A 56 -2.47 -6.48 5.46
N PRO A 57 -3.56 -6.33 4.69
CA PRO A 57 -4.57 -7.38 4.57
C PRO A 57 -3.91 -8.71 4.16
N GLU A 58 -4.55 -9.82 4.51
CA GLU A 58 -4.05 -11.13 4.08
C GLU A 58 -4.07 -11.23 2.55
N ILE A 59 -2.93 -11.60 1.99
CA ILE A 59 -2.70 -11.78 0.55
C ILE A 59 -2.05 -13.15 0.34
N ARG A 60 -2.63 -13.96 -0.54
CA ARG A 60 -2.19 -15.32 -0.89
C ARG A 60 -1.36 -15.32 -2.17
N ASN A 61 -1.79 -14.58 -3.20
CA ASN A 61 -1.10 -14.44 -4.47
C ASN A 61 -0.43 -13.07 -4.57
N ILE A 62 0.88 -13.04 -4.83
CA ILE A 62 1.68 -11.81 -4.83
C ILE A 62 2.03 -11.37 -6.27
N ALA A 63 1.49 -10.23 -6.69
CA ALA A 63 1.99 -9.48 -7.85
C ALA A 63 3.11 -8.53 -7.39
N THR A 64 4.28 -8.62 -8.01
CA THR A 64 5.44 -7.81 -7.66
C THR A 64 6.31 -7.53 -8.87
N LEU A 65 6.80 -6.31 -8.98
CA LEU A 65 7.88 -5.93 -9.90
C LEU A 65 9.13 -5.50 -9.12
N GLY A 66 9.17 -5.79 -7.81
CA GLY A 66 10.26 -5.39 -6.92
C GLY A 66 10.12 -3.97 -6.36
N GLU A 67 8.91 -3.43 -6.33
CA GLU A 67 8.64 -2.08 -5.83
C GLU A 67 8.96 -1.88 -4.36
N GLY A 68 9.19 -0.63 -3.99
CA GLY A 68 9.69 -0.26 -2.67
C GLY A 68 11.20 -0.25 -2.60
N GLY A 69 11.74 -0.22 -1.37
CA GLY A 69 13.20 -0.11 -1.18
C GLY A 69 13.83 1.18 -1.71
N THR A 70 13.02 2.16 -2.08
CA THR A 70 13.45 3.36 -2.80
C THR A 70 14.43 4.21 -1.98
N PRO A 71 15.37 4.92 -2.63
CA PRO A 71 16.35 5.74 -1.93
C PRO A 71 15.73 6.84 -1.04
N LEU A 72 16.45 7.19 0.02
CA LEU A 72 16.18 8.36 0.85
C LEU A 72 17.41 9.28 0.81
N HIS A 73 17.36 10.32 -0.01
CA HIS A 73 18.49 11.22 -0.22
C HIS A 73 18.53 12.33 0.82
N ARG A 74 19.69 12.56 1.43
CA ARG A 74 19.91 13.75 2.29
C ARG A 74 20.15 14.97 1.41
N ALA A 75 19.32 16.00 1.54
CA ALA A 75 19.34 17.20 0.69
C ALA A 75 19.96 18.41 1.43
N GLU A 76 21.27 18.37 1.65
CA GLU A 76 21.99 19.35 2.48
C GLU A 76 21.88 20.78 1.95
N ARG A 77 22.01 20.97 0.63
CA ARG A 77 21.86 22.29 -0.01
C ARG A 77 20.46 22.89 0.23
N LEU A 78 19.43 22.06 0.18
CA LEU A 78 18.05 22.49 0.43
C LEU A 78 17.83 22.80 1.92
N ALA A 79 18.38 21.98 2.81
CA ALA A 79 18.35 22.23 4.25
C ALA A 79 18.98 23.60 4.61
N GLY A 80 20.14 23.92 4.03
CA GLY A 80 20.79 25.22 4.21
C GLY A 80 19.94 26.40 3.71
N ARG A 81 19.31 26.27 2.53
CA ARG A 81 18.41 27.31 1.98
C ARG A 81 17.17 27.53 2.84
N LEU A 82 16.59 26.46 3.39
CA LEU A 82 15.40 26.51 4.23
C LEU A 82 15.72 26.84 5.70
N LYS A 83 17.00 26.93 6.08
CA LYS A 83 17.47 27.14 7.47
C LYS A 83 16.93 26.09 8.45
N VAL A 84 16.86 24.83 8.00
CA VAL A 84 16.46 23.69 8.84
C VAL A 84 17.62 22.69 8.98
N ARG A 85 17.62 21.89 10.05
CA ARG A 85 18.73 20.97 10.33
C ARG A 85 18.87 19.86 9.30
N ASN A 86 17.75 19.27 8.86
CA ASN A 86 17.75 18.11 7.98
C ASN A 86 16.59 18.23 6.98
N VAL A 87 16.88 17.91 5.72
CA VAL A 87 15.86 17.65 4.69
C VAL A 87 16.23 16.34 4.02
N TYR A 88 15.25 15.47 3.84
CA TYR A 88 15.39 14.21 3.11
C TYR A 88 14.36 14.14 1.98
N LEU A 89 14.77 13.55 0.87
CA LEU A 89 13.92 13.31 -0.30
C LEU A 89 13.72 11.80 -0.44
N LYS A 90 12.47 11.36 -0.29
CA LYS A 90 12.09 9.97 -0.52
C LYS A 90 11.80 9.80 -2.01
N ASP A 91 12.74 9.20 -2.75
CA ASP A 91 12.67 9.14 -4.21
C ASP A 91 11.84 7.96 -4.71
N GLU A 92 10.51 8.12 -4.68
CA GLU A 92 9.57 7.13 -5.19
C GLU A 92 9.56 7.01 -6.72
N THR A 93 10.35 7.82 -7.45
CA THR A 93 10.51 7.70 -8.90
C THR A 93 11.44 6.56 -9.30
N ARG A 94 11.98 5.82 -8.33
CA ARG A 94 12.80 4.61 -8.53
C ARG A 94 12.00 3.30 -8.42
N ASN A 95 10.69 3.38 -8.21
CA ASN A 95 9.82 2.22 -8.37
C ASN A 95 9.73 1.82 -9.86
N PRO A 96 9.30 0.58 -10.19
CA PRO A 96 9.32 0.03 -11.56
C PRO A 96 8.68 0.90 -12.66
N THR A 97 7.58 1.58 -12.38
CA THR A 97 6.91 2.50 -13.34
C THR A 97 7.23 3.96 -13.09
N ASN A 98 8.28 4.23 -12.32
CA ASN A 98 8.68 5.55 -11.83
C ASN A 98 7.62 6.24 -10.96
N SER A 99 6.77 5.47 -10.28
CA SER A 99 5.71 6.03 -9.41
C SER A 99 5.57 5.32 -8.07
N PHE A 100 5.25 6.08 -7.02
CA PHE A 100 4.82 5.51 -5.74
C PHE A 100 3.56 4.63 -5.86
N ARG A 101 2.79 4.80 -6.95
CA ARG A 101 1.56 4.04 -7.23
C ARG A 101 1.81 2.55 -7.44
N ASP A 102 3.05 2.15 -7.70
CA ASP A 102 3.45 0.74 -7.81
C ASP A 102 3.16 -0.05 -6.53
N ARG A 103 3.36 0.55 -5.36
CA ARG A 103 3.02 -0.07 -4.06
C ARG A 103 1.54 -0.39 -3.95
N SER A 104 0.68 0.56 -4.36
CA SER A 104 -0.77 0.33 -4.37
C SER A 104 -1.19 -0.67 -5.46
N ALA A 105 -0.59 -0.60 -6.65
CA ALA A 105 -0.90 -1.52 -7.74
C ALA A 105 -0.53 -2.96 -7.37
N ALA A 106 0.64 -3.17 -6.77
CA ALA A 106 1.06 -4.47 -6.25
C ALA A 106 0.01 -5.07 -5.32
N LEU A 107 -0.45 -4.32 -4.31
CA LEU A 107 -1.46 -4.79 -3.37
C LEU A 107 -2.83 -5.02 -4.02
N MET A 108 -3.28 -4.09 -4.87
CA MET A 108 -4.59 -4.17 -5.53
C MET A 108 -4.68 -5.35 -6.50
N VAL A 109 -3.66 -5.56 -7.32
CA VAL A 109 -3.63 -6.69 -8.28
C VAL A 109 -3.52 -8.01 -7.52
N SER A 110 -2.71 -8.06 -6.47
CA SER A 110 -2.61 -9.23 -5.58
C SER A 110 -3.97 -9.60 -4.97
N ASN A 111 -4.69 -8.61 -4.45
CA ASN A 111 -6.02 -8.82 -3.90
C ASN A 111 -7.03 -9.24 -4.98
N ALA A 112 -6.97 -8.67 -6.20
CA ALA A 112 -7.82 -9.05 -7.32
C ALA A 112 -7.61 -10.51 -7.73
N MET A 113 -6.36 -10.99 -7.74
CA MET A 113 -6.03 -12.40 -7.97
C MET A 113 -6.62 -13.29 -6.88
N ASP A 114 -6.55 -12.89 -5.60
CA ASP A 114 -7.08 -13.65 -4.48
C ASP A 114 -8.60 -13.84 -4.47
N ILE A 115 -9.33 -13.00 -5.21
CA ILE A 115 -10.80 -13.06 -5.35
C ILE A 115 -11.23 -13.46 -6.77
N ASP A 116 -10.31 -14.04 -7.55
CA ASP A 116 -10.54 -14.59 -8.90
C ASP A 116 -11.06 -13.58 -9.93
N TYR A 117 -10.76 -12.29 -9.76
CA TYR A 117 -11.10 -11.27 -10.75
C TYR A 117 -10.21 -11.39 -12.00
N GLN A 118 -10.85 -11.36 -13.17
CA GLN A 118 -10.19 -11.53 -14.46
C GLN A 118 -9.69 -10.21 -15.07
N ALA A 119 -10.11 -9.07 -14.52
CA ALA A 119 -9.75 -7.76 -15.05
C ALA A 119 -9.77 -6.69 -13.96
N VAL A 120 -8.90 -5.69 -14.12
CA VAL A 120 -8.89 -4.46 -13.33
C VAL A 120 -9.18 -3.29 -14.26
N VAL A 121 -10.12 -2.42 -13.86
CA VAL A 121 -10.49 -1.23 -14.62
C VAL A 121 -10.17 0.01 -13.79
N CYS A 122 -9.49 0.98 -14.40
CA CYS A 122 -9.16 2.24 -13.76
C CYS A 122 -9.51 3.42 -14.69
N ALA A 123 -10.35 4.34 -14.21
CA ALA A 123 -10.69 5.56 -14.93
C ALA A 123 -9.70 6.68 -14.57
N THR A 124 -8.49 6.62 -15.13
CA THR A 124 -7.45 7.64 -14.93
C THR A 124 -6.53 7.71 -16.15
N ASN A 125 -6.00 8.90 -16.41
CA ASN A 125 -4.93 9.14 -17.37
C ASN A 125 -3.56 9.34 -16.68
N GLY A 126 -3.45 9.01 -15.40
CA GLY A 126 -2.25 9.25 -14.60
C GLY A 126 -1.48 7.99 -14.21
N ASN A 127 -0.49 8.17 -13.33
CA ASN A 127 0.45 7.13 -12.91
C ASN A 127 -0.21 5.85 -12.38
N LEU A 128 -1.36 5.94 -11.73
CA LEU A 128 -2.05 4.74 -11.24
C LEU A 128 -2.48 3.82 -12.38
N GLY A 129 -2.92 4.37 -13.52
CA GLY A 129 -3.27 3.57 -14.69
C GLY A 129 -2.05 2.86 -15.27
N ALA A 130 -0.91 3.56 -15.38
CA ALA A 130 0.35 2.97 -15.82
C ALA A 130 0.83 1.86 -14.87
N SER A 131 0.80 2.10 -13.56
CA SER A 131 1.12 1.08 -12.55
C SER A 131 0.20 -0.12 -12.65
N LEU A 132 -1.13 0.05 -12.65
CA LEU A 132 -2.06 -1.09 -12.72
C LEU A 132 -1.87 -1.90 -14.01
N ALA A 133 -1.68 -1.23 -15.16
CA ALA A 133 -1.41 -1.91 -16.42
C ALA A 133 -0.12 -2.75 -16.36
N ALA A 134 0.96 -2.23 -15.77
CA ALA A 134 2.22 -2.94 -15.65
C ALA A 134 2.14 -4.16 -14.71
N TYR A 135 1.36 -4.08 -13.62
CA TYR A 135 1.21 -5.19 -12.67
C TYR A 135 0.20 -6.25 -13.12
N CYS A 136 -0.74 -5.90 -14.00
CA CYS A 136 -1.69 -6.84 -14.59
C CYS A 136 -1.12 -7.63 -15.79
N ALA A 137 -0.01 -7.18 -16.39
CA ALA A 137 0.60 -7.78 -17.56
C ALA A 137 1.48 -8.99 -17.20
#